data_AF-F5XNE1-F1
#
_entry.id   AF-F5XNE1-F1
#
_cell.length_a   1.000
_cell.length_b   1.000
_cell.length_c   1.000
_cell.angle_alpha   90.00
_cell.angle_beta   90.00
_cell.angle_gamma   90.00
#
_symmetry.space_group_name_H-M   'P 1'
#
loop_
_entity.id
_entity.type
_entity.pdbx_description
1 polymer ?
#
loop_
_entity_poly.entity_id
_entity_poly.type
_entity_poly.pdbx_seq_one_letter_code
_entity_poly.pdbx_strand_id
1 'polypeptide(L)'
;MGGLPSPAEAEEIWSDLWHQEAHHSTALEGITLILNEVRKLLAEGRAVGSKELKEYMEVIGYGAAAKWVYGQSMTPVWNVAPHPHAAPGN
;
A
#
# COMPACT_ATOMS: atom_id res chain seq x y z
N MET A 1 -22.65 -4.54 15.40
CA MET A 1 -21.52 -3.62 15.62
C MET A 1 -20.26 -4.29 15.11
N GLY A 2 -20.04 -4.29 13.80
CA GLY A 2 -18.98 -5.07 13.16
C GLY A 2 -18.85 -4.66 11.70
N GLY A 3 -18.26 -3.49 11.47
CA GLY A 3 -17.77 -3.07 10.16
C GLY A 3 -16.25 -2.97 10.23
N LEU A 4 -15.55 -3.34 9.17
CA LEU A 4 -14.13 -3.03 9.07
C LEU A 4 -13.97 -1.50 9.19
N PRO A 5 -13.01 -1.01 10.00
CA PRO A 5 -12.74 0.43 10.09
C PRO A 5 -12.48 0.99 8.69
N SER A 6 -12.93 2.23 8.46
CA SER A 6 -12.62 2.91 7.20
C SER A 6 -11.12 2.99 6.98
N PRO A 7 -10.63 3.11 5.74
CA PRO A 7 -9.20 3.25 5.49
C PRO A 7 -8.52 4.40 6.25
N ALA A 8 -9.26 5.47 6.55
CA ALA A 8 -8.78 6.55 7.40
C ALA A 8 -8.71 6.14 8.89
N GLU A 9 -9.70 5.42 9.40
CA GLU A 9 -9.69 4.91 10.79
C GLU A 9 -8.67 3.79 11.01
N ALA A 10 -8.21 3.15 9.94
CA ALA A 10 -7.24 2.07 9.94
C ALA A 10 -5.96 2.41 9.18
N GLU A 11 -5.61 3.70 9.04
CA GLU A 11 -4.47 4.16 8.24
C GLU A 11 -3.18 3.43 8.58
N GLU A 12 -2.95 3.13 9.87
CA GLU A 12 -1.79 2.35 10.34
C GLU A 12 -1.82 0.89 9.85
N ILE A 13 -2.98 0.22 9.89
CA ILE A 13 -3.16 -1.15 9.39
C ILE A 13 -2.93 -1.18 7.87
N TRP A 14 -3.44 -0.19 7.15
CA TRP A 14 -3.25 -0.07 5.71
C TRP A 14 -1.81 0.24 5.34
N SER A 15 -1.16 1.14 6.08
CA SER A 15 0.27 1.43 5.96
C SER A 15 1.11 0.16 6.09
N ASP A 16 0.87 -0.65 7.13
CA ASP A 16 1.59 -1.90 7.33
C ASP A 16 1.32 -2.92 6.22
N LEU A 17 0.09 -3.02 5.73
CA LEU A 17 -0.26 -3.89 4.62
C LEU A 17 0.48 -3.49 3.34
N TRP A 18 0.54 -2.19 3.04
CA TRP A 18 1.23 -1.69 1.83
C TRP A 18 2.74 -1.90 1.87
N HIS A 19 3.37 -1.77 3.05
CA HIS A 19 4.78 -2.12 3.20
C HIS A 19 5.03 -3.61 2.93
N GLN A 20 4.12 -4.48 3.36
CA GLN A 20 4.21 -5.91 3.10
C GLN A 20 3.99 -6.24 1.62
N GLU A 21 2.97 -5.67 1.00
CA GLU A 21 2.70 -5.86 -0.42
C GLU A 21 3.88 -5.39 -1.28
N ALA A 22 4.36 -4.16 -1.09
CA ALA A 22 5.50 -3.62 -1.82
C ALA A 22 6.74 -4.51 -1.67
N HIS A 23 7.02 -5.02 -0.47
CA HIS A 23 8.11 -5.98 -0.25
C HIS A 23 7.91 -7.29 -1.01
N HIS A 24 6.73 -7.93 -0.89
CA HIS A 24 6.51 -9.23 -1.52
C HIS A 24 6.51 -9.14 -3.05
N SER A 25 5.86 -8.12 -3.62
CA SER A 25 5.80 -7.93 -5.07
C SER A 25 7.19 -7.68 -5.65
N THR A 26 7.97 -6.79 -5.05
CA THR A 26 9.32 -6.49 -5.54
C THR A 26 10.29 -7.64 -5.28
N ALA A 27 10.15 -8.39 -4.18
CA ALA A 27 10.95 -9.59 -3.94
C ALA A 27 10.71 -10.68 -5.00
N LEU A 28 9.47 -10.83 -5.49
CA LEU A 28 9.17 -11.75 -6.61
C LEU A 28 9.87 -11.33 -7.91
N GLU A 29 10.15 -10.04 -8.08
CA GLU A 29 10.88 -9.47 -9.21
C GLU A 29 12.42 -9.51 -9.02
N GLY A 30 12.90 -10.01 -7.88
CA GLY A 30 14.33 -10.19 -7.59
C GLY A 30 14.98 -9.05 -6.80
N ILE A 31 14.19 -8.10 -6.29
CA ILE A 31 14.68 -7.08 -5.35
C ILE A 31 15.12 -7.72 -4.04
N THR A 32 16.21 -7.22 -3.45
CA THR A 32 16.85 -7.84 -2.28
C THR A 32 16.69 -7.06 -0.97
N LEU A 33 15.89 -5.98 -0.97
CA LEU A 33 15.56 -5.24 0.24
C LEU A 33 14.69 -6.11 1.15
N ILE A 34 15.06 -6.23 2.42
CA ILE A 34 14.22 -6.90 3.41
C ILE A 34 13.06 -5.99 3.83
N LEU A 35 11.99 -6.58 4.36
CA LEU A 35 10.79 -5.84 4.79
C LEU A 35 11.09 -4.63 5.70
N ASN A 36 12.08 -4.72 6.60
CA ASN A 36 12.47 -3.59 7.46
C ASN A 36 13.16 -2.46 6.69
N GLU A 37 13.93 -2.79 5.65
CA GLU A 37 14.56 -1.80 4.75
C GLU A 37 13.51 -1.12 3.88
N VAL A 38 12.54 -1.90 3.37
CA VAL A 38 11.36 -1.37 2.64
C VAL A 38 10.58 -0.40 3.53
N ARG A 39 10.29 -0.77 4.79
CA ARG A 39 9.61 0.13 5.75
C ARG A 39 10.36 1.44 5.96
N LYS A 40 11.66 1.40 6.24
CA LYS A 40 12.47 2.60 6.44
C LYS A 40 12.54 3.46 5.17
N LEU A 41 12.62 2.83 4.01
CA LEU A 41 12.65 3.53 2.73
C LEU A 41 11.33 4.27 2.47
N LEU A 42 10.19 3.60 2.61
CA LEU A 42 8.88 4.15 2.26
C LEU A 42 8.32 5.10 3.33
N ALA A 43 8.55 4.80 4.62
CA ALA A 43 8.03 5.63 5.72
C ALA A 43 8.95 6.80 6.10
N GLU A 44 10.28 6.62 6.02
CA GLU A 44 11.25 7.63 6.48
C GLU A 44 12.02 8.28 5.33
N GLY A 45 11.85 7.81 4.08
CA GLY A 45 12.70 8.23 2.95
C GLY A 45 14.16 7.79 3.09
N ARG A 46 14.44 6.80 3.95
CA ARG A 46 15.79 6.42 4.35
C ARG A 46 16.24 5.15 3.66
N ALA A 47 17.21 5.28 2.75
CA ALA A 47 17.94 4.14 2.22
C ALA A 47 18.82 3.50 3.30
N VAL A 48 18.73 2.18 3.44
CA VAL A 48 19.53 1.37 4.38
C VAL A 48 20.22 0.26 3.60
N GLY A 49 21.45 -0.05 3.99
CA GLY A 49 22.28 -1.05 3.32
C GLY A 49 23.06 -0.48 2.13
N SER A 50 23.69 -1.39 1.39
CA SER A 50 24.52 -1.08 0.21
C SER A 50 23.97 -1.78 -1.03
N LYS A 51 22.68 -1.59 -1.31
CA LYS A 51 22.02 -2.17 -2.50
C LYS A 51 22.23 -1.27 -3.72
N GLU A 52 21.93 -1.80 -4.89
CA GLU A 52 21.93 -1.01 -6.13
C GLU A 52 20.85 0.09 -6.07
N LEU A 53 21.15 1.28 -6.61
CA LEU A 53 20.20 2.41 -6.63
C LEU A 53 18.86 2.01 -7.28
N LYS A 54 18.92 1.19 -8.34
CA LYS A 54 17.72 0.69 -9.03
C LYS A 54 16.76 -0.02 -8.08
N GLU A 55 17.28 -0.75 -7.09
CA GLU A 55 16.43 -1.52 -6.17
C GLU A 55 15.61 -0.59 -5.28
N TYR A 56 16.24 0.46 -4.77
CA TYR A 56 15.52 1.49 -4.00
C TYR A 56 14.48 2.19 -4.88
N MET A 57 14.84 2.52 -6.13
CA MET A 57 13.94 3.22 -7.05
C MET A 57 12.73 2.36 -7.47
N GLU A 58 12.92 1.06 -7.68
CA GLU A 58 11.83 0.12 -7.97
C GLU A 58 10.85 0.00 -6.79
N VAL A 59 11.37 -0.12 -5.56
CA VAL A 59 10.53 -0.15 -4.35
C VAL A 59 9.77 1.17 -4.14
N ILE A 60 10.43 2.32 -4.33
CA ILE A 60 9.79 3.64 -4.25
C ILE A 60 8.68 3.76 -5.31
N GLY A 61 8.98 3.37 -6.55
CA GLY A 61 8.02 3.43 -7.66
C GLY A 61 6.79 2.55 -7.41
N TYR A 62 7.02 1.31 -6.99
CA TYR A 62 5.93 0.38 -6.65
C TYR A 62 5.10 0.90 -5.47
N GLY A 63 5.73 1.31 -4.38
CA GLY A 63 5.04 1.83 -3.20
C GLY A 63 4.19 3.07 -3.50
N ALA A 64 4.70 3.98 -4.35
CA ALA A 64 3.94 5.14 -4.81
C ALA A 64 2.73 4.74 -5.67
N ALA A 65 2.90 3.78 -6.58
CA ALA A 65 1.82 3.27 -7.41
C ALA A 65 0.73 2.58 -6.57
N ALA A 66 1.12 1.70 -5.65
CA ALA A 66 0.22 1.02 -4.73
C ALA A 66 -0.60 2.04 -3.93
N LYS A 67 0.05 3.00 -3.26
CA LYS A 67 -0.63 4.04 -2.48
C LYS A 67 -1.61 4.85 -3.35
N TRP A 68 -1.25 5.18 -4.59
CA TRP A 68 -2.13 5.89 -5.51
C TRP A 68 -3.38 5.07 -5.87
N VAL A 69 -3.21 3.78 -6.22
CA VAL A 69 -4.31 2.87 -6.57
C VAL A 69 -5.26 2.68 -5.39
N TYR A 70 -4.73 2.36 -4.21
CA TYR A 70 -5.55 2.16 -3.01
C TYR A 70 -6.24 3.46 -2.58
N GLY A 71 -5.61 4.61 -2.80
CA GLY A 71 -6.24 5.93 -2.66
C GLY A 71 -7.54 6.08 -3.46
N GLN A 72 -7.64 5.46 -4.65
CA GLN A 72 -8.87 5.50 -5.44
C GLN A 72 -10.00 4.67 -4.80
N SER A 73 -9.66 3.56 -4.14
CA SER A 73 -10.62 2.68 -3.46
C SER A 73 -11.17 3.21 -2.12
N MET A 74 -10.64 4.33 -1.63
CA MET A 74 -11.15 4.98 -0.41
C MET A 74 -12.48 5.72 -0.64
N THR A 75 -12.92 5.85 -1.90
CA THR A 75 -14.26 6.34 -2.24
C THR A 75 -15.23 5.17 -2.24
N PRO A 76 -16.37 5.25 -1.52
CA PRO A 76 -17.31 4.14 -1.49
C PRO A 76 -17.82 3.78 -2.89
N VAL A 77 -17.82 2.49 -3.20
CA VAL A 77 -18.17 1.97 -4.55
C VAL A 77 -19.60 2.31 -4.99
N TRP A 78 -20.49 2.65 -4.06
CA TRP A 78 -21.85 3.13 -4.37
C TRP A 78 -21.88 4.52 -5.06
N ASN A 79 -20.78 5.28 -5.05
CA ASN A 79 -20.68 6.58 -5.74
C ASN A 79 -20.16 6.50 -7.19
N VAL A 80 -19.59 5.38 -7.62
CA VAL A 80 -18.93 5.27 -8.94
C VAL A 80 -19.84 4.65 -10.01
N ALA A 81 -20.84 3.88 -9.59
CA ALA A 81 -22.05 3.55 -10.34
C ALA A 81 -23.00 2.89 -9.33
N PRO A 82 -24.32 3.15 -9.37
CA PRO A 82 -25.26 2.38 -8.56
C PRO A 82 -25.23 0.92 -9.05
N HIS A 83 -24.38 0.10 -8.44
CA HIS A 83 -24.47 -1.34 -8.60
C HIS A 83 -25.83 -1.75 -8.04
N PRO A 84 -26.69 -2.48 -8.77
CA PRO A 84 -28.12 -2.63 -8.45
C PRO A 84 -28.42 -3.29 -7.09
N HIS A 85 -27.40 -3.75 -6.37
CA HIS A 85 -27.50 -4.41 -5.06
C HIS A 85 -26.63 -3.75 -3.96
N ALA A 86 -25.94 -2.64 -4.26
CA ALA A 86 -25.22 -1.87 -3.26
C ALA A 86 -26.17 -0.85 -2.63
N ALA A 87 -26.85 -1.22 -1.54
CA ALA A 87 -27.56 -0.26 -0.70
C ALA A 87 -26.62 0.26 0.40
N PRO A 88 -26.74 1.53 0.82
CA PRO A 88 -26.05 2.00 2.02
C PRO A 88 -26.51 1.13 3.21
N GLY A 89 -25.55 0.56 3.94
CA GLY A 89 -25.83 -0.19 5.17
C GLY A 89 -26.35 0.75 6.25
N ASN A 90 -27.42 0.33 6.94
CA ASN A 90 -28.02 1.02 8.09
C ASN A 90 -27.03 1.18 9.27
#